data_AF-A0A7W6KBJ7-F1
#
_entry.id   AF-A0A7W6KBJ7-F1
#
_cell.length_a   1.000
_cell.length_b   1.000
_cell.length_c   1.000
_cell.angle_alpha   90.00
_cell.angle_beta   90.00
_cell.angle_gamma   90.00
#
_symmetry.space_group_name_H-M   'P 1'
#
loop_
_entity.id
_entity.type
_entity.pdbx_description
1 polymer ?
#
loop_
_entity_poly.entity_id
_entity_poly.type
_entity_poly.pdbx_seq_one_letter_code
_entity_poly.pdbx_strand_id
1 'polypeptide(L)'
;MKNLKPLLIEIAWLIGCVAFTIIIGILFFGKAIFERDIDINLHDTYFVIANQHFFICFFIVFSFTFYIIKENRHAFNRKLPLSVFLILGFGFNVLLFRTGPIATFFNPWKSG
;
A
#
# COMPACT_ATOMS: atom_id res chain seq x y z
N MET A 1 17.25 24.15 -11.86
CA MET A 1 15.81 24.17 -11.50
C MET A 1 14.85 23.50 -12.51
N LYS A 2 15.29 22.94 -13.65
CA LYS A 2 14.37 22.34 -14.66
C LYS A 2 13.60 21.09 -14.19
N ASN A 3 14.09 20.36 -13.17
CA ASN A 3 13.50 19.10 -12.72
C ASN A 3 12.59 19.23 -11.46
N LEU A 4 12.41 20.43 -10.91
CA LEU A 4 11.64 20.60 -9.66
C LEU A 4 10.13 20.46 -9.89
N LYS A 5 9.61 21.04 -10.98
CA LYS A 5 8.19 20.97 -11.35
C LYS A 5 7.67 19.53 -11.51
N PRO A 6 8.32 18.65 -12.30
CA PRO A 6 7.85 17.27 -12.42
C PRO A 6 7.92 16.51 -11.10
N LEU A 7 8.95 16.77 -10.28
CA LEU A 7 9.11 16.13 -8.98
C LEU A 7 8.00 16.53 -7.98
N LEU A 8 7.64 17.82 -7.92
CA LEU A 8 6.53 18.29 -7.09
C LEU A 8 5.19 17.66 -7.50
N ILE A 9 4.98 17.47 -8.80
CA ILE A 9 3.78 16.78 -9.31
C ILE A 9 3.77 15.32 -8.83
N GLU A 10 4.89 14.60 -8.91
CA GLU A 10 4.95 13.22 -8.40
C GLU A 10 4.71 13.16 -6.88
N ILE A 11 5.26 14.10 -6.10
CA ILE A 11 5.00 14.19 -4.65
C ILE A 11 3.51 14.44 -4.37
N ALA A 12 2.89 15.38 -5.08
CA ALA A 12 1.47 15.66 -4.94
C ALA A 12 0.60 14.43 -5.26
N TRP A 13 0.99 13.63 -6.26
CA TRP A 13 0.34 12.37 -6.58
C TRP A 13 0.48 11.33 -5.47
N LEU A 14 1.66 11.20 -4.87
CA LEU A 14 1.87 10.29 -3.74
C LEU A 14 1.03 10.69 -2.53
N ILE A 15 0.98 11.99 -2.20
CA ILE A 15 0.11 12.52 -1.14
C ILE A 15 -1.35 12.20 -1.45
N GLY A 16 -1.77 12.38 -2.71
CA GLY A 16 -3.11 12.01 -3.17
C GLY A 16 -3.42 10.52 -2.96
N CYS A 17 -2.48 9.63 -3.26
CA CYS A 17 -2.65 8.19 -3.05
C CYS A 17 -2.78 7.84 -1.56
N VAL A 18 -1.99 8.49 -0.69
CA VAL A 18 -2.11 8.33 0.78
C VAL A 18 -3.48 8.80 1.26
N ALA A 19 -3.90 10.01 0.86
CA ALA A 19 -5.20 10.56 1.26
C ALA A 19 -6.36 9.67 0.79
N PHE A 20 -6.31 9.20 -0.45
CA PHE A 20 -7.32 8.30 -1.00
C PHE A 20 -7.39 6.96 -0.26
N THR A 21 -6.22 6.41 0.10
CA THR A 21 -6.12 5.18 0.91
C THR A 21 -6.78 5.37 2.28
N ILE A 22 -6.53 6.49 2.94
CA ILE A 22 -7.14 6.82 4.23
C ILE A 22 -8.66 6.96 4.10
N ILE A 23 -9.14 7.69 3.08
CA ILE A 23 -10.58 7.88 2.84
C ILE A 23 -11.27 6.52 2.65
N ILE A 24 -10.71 5.65 1.83
CA ILE A 24 -11.25 4.31 1.62
C ILE A 24 -11.17 3.47 2.90
N GLY A 25 -10.07 3.51 3.62
CA GLY A 25 -9.95 2.83 4.91
C GLY A 25 -11.03 3.26 5.92
N ILE A 26 -11.30 4.56 6.00
CA ILE A 26 -12.40 5.09 6.83
C ILE A 26 -13.77 4.60 6.33
N LEU A 27 -13.99 4.54 5.02
CA LEU A 27 -15.28 4.08 4.47
C LEU A 27 -15.57 2.60 4.79
N PHE A 28 -14.55 1.74 4.77
CA PHE A 28 -14.73 0.31 5.02
C PHE A 28 -14.66 -0.06 6.51
N PHE A 29 -13.79 0.58 7.29
CA PHE A 29 -13.49 0.19 8.68
C PHE A 29 -13.82 1.27 9.72
N GLY A 30 -14.30 2.43 9.29
CA GLY A 30 -14.59 3.53 10.19
C GLY A 30 -13.35 3.99 10.96
N LYS A 31 -13.50 4.16 12.28
CA LYS A 31 -12.40 4.56 13.17
C LYS A 31 -11.40 3.43 13.45
N ALA A 32 -11.80 2.17 13.28
CA ALA A 32 -10.95 1.01 13.54
C ALA A 32 -9.69 1.00 12.65
N ILE A 33 -9.71 1.72 11.52
CA ILE A 33 -8.53 1.88 10.67
C ILE A 33 -7.35 2.56 11.39
N PHE A 34 -7.63 3.42 12.39
CA PHE A 34 -6.60 4.10 13.17
C PHE A 34 -6.21 3.35 14.44
N GLU A 35 -6.90 2.25 14.75
CA GLU A 35 -6.55 1.35 15.85
C GLU A 35 -5.42 0.42 15.40
N ARG A 36 -4.68 -0.15 16.35
CA ARG A 36 -3.52 -1.00 16.04
C ARG A 36 -3.92 -2.21 15.20
N ASP A 37 -5.05 -2.81 15.56
CA ASP A 37 -5.57 -4.01 14.96
C ASP A 37 -7.01 -3.75 14.51
N ILE A 38 -7.37 -4.31 13.36
CA ILE A 38 -8.71 -4.24 12.79
C ILE A 38 -9.39 -5.56 13.07
N ASP A 39 -10.46 -5.47 13.85
CA ASP A 39 -11.28 -6.61 14.23
C ASP A 39 -12.41 -6.81 13.23
N ILE A 40 -12.32 -7.89 12.45
CA ILE A 40 -13.33 -8.25 11.45
C ILE A 40 -14.09 -9.47 11.97
N ASN A 41 -15.33 -9.24 12.40
CA ASN A 41 -16.24 -10.31 12.78
C ASN A 41 -16.99 -10.82 11.54
N LEU A 42 -16.65 -12.01 11.08
CA LEU A 42 -17.27 -12.66 9.93
C LEU A 42 -18.04 -13.90 10.39
N HIS A 43 -19.33 -13.71 10.66
CA HIS A 43 -20.27 -14.73 11.15
C HIS A 43 -19.81 -15.40 12.45
N ASP A 44 -19.04 -16.49 12.35
CA ASP A 44 -18.52 -17.26 13.48
C ASP A 44 -16.98 -17.21 13.60
N THR A 45 -16.31 -16.43 12.75
CA THR A 45 -14.85 -16.29 12.76
C THR A 45 -14.44 -14.86 13.03
N TYR A 46 -13.52 -14.70 13.97
CA TYR A 46 -12.93 -13.42 14.31
C TYR A 46 -11.54 -13.31 13.69
N PHE A 47 -11.36 -12.34 12.80
CA PHE A 47 -10.07 -12.03 12.19
C PHE A 47 -9.50 -10.76 12.79
N VAL A 48 -8.33 -10.88 13.40
CA VAL A 48 -7.55 -9.73 13.88
C VAL A 48 -6.43 -9.48 12.88
N ILE A 49 -6.53 -8.37 12.15
CA ILE A 49 -5.54 -8.01 11.13
C ILE A 49 -4.92 -6.68 11.53
N ALA A 50 -3.59 -6.64 11.69
CA ALA A 50 -2.92 -5.39 12.00
C ALA A 50 -3.14 -4.37 10.89
N ASN A 51 -3.55 -3.15 11.27
CA ASN A 51 -3.99 -2.08 10.38
C ASN A 51 -2.99 -1.73 9.26
N GLN A 52 -1.69 -1.88 9.55
CA GLN A 52 -0.59 -1.64 8.62
C GLN A 52 -0.71 -2.49 7.35
N HIS A 53 -1.17 -3.73 7.45
CA HIS A 53 -1.32 -4.60 6.28
C HIS A 53 -2.37 -4.04 5.33
N PHE A 54 -3.48 -3.53 5.88
CA PHE A 54 -4.52 -2.90 5.10
C PHE A 54 -4.01 -1.64 4.41
N PHE A 55 -3.42 -0.72 5.17
CA PHE A 55 -2.89 0.53 4.63
C PHE A 55 -1.89 0.31 3.51
N ILE A 56 -0.95 -0.61 3.71
CA ILE A 56 0.09 -0.88 2.73
C ILE A 56 -0.53 -1.51 1.47
N CYS A 57 -1.38 -2.52 1.61
CA CYS A 57 -2.04 -3.17 0.47
C CYS A 57 -2.86 -2.18 -0.37
N PHE A 58 -3.71 -1.38 0.28
CA PHE A 58 -4.57 -0.43 -0.43
C PHE A 58 -3.75 0.70 -1.06
N PHE A 59 -2.73 1.21 -0.35
CA PHE A 59 -1.83 2.23 -0.91
C PHE A 59 -1.20 1.77 -2.21
N ILE A 60 -0.83 0.50 -2.33
CA ILE A 60 -0.17 -0.04 -3.51
C ILE A 60 -1.12 -0.27 -4.65
N VAL A 61 -2.28 -0.88 -4.36
CA VAL A 61 -3.33 -1.08 -5.37
C VAL A 61 -3.72 0.26 -5.98
N PHE A 62 -3.93 1.29 -5.15
CA PHE A 62 -4.28 2.61 -5.66
C PHE A 62 -3.12 3.29 -6.37
N SER A 63 -1.92 3.29 -5.79
CA SER A 63 -0.74 3.88 -6.44
C SER A 63 -0.46 3.24 -7.80
N PHE A 64 -0.65 1.93 -7.93
CA PHE A 64 -0.52 1.22 -9.21
C PHE A 64 -1.62 1.60 -10.20
N THR A 65 -2.87 1.62 -9.74
CA THR A 65 -4.01 2.00 -10.57
C THR A 65 -3.84 3.42 -11.11
N PHE A 66 -3.47 4.37 -10.24
CA PHE A 66 -3.18 5.75 -10.62
C PHE A 66 -1.98 5.87 -11.55
N TYR A 67 -0.92 5.08 -11.33
CA TYR A 67 0.21 5.00 -12.26
C TYR A 67 -0.25 4.57 -13.65
N ILE A 68 -0.99 3.47 -13.78
CA ILE A 68 -1.47 2.97 -15.07
C ILE A 68 -2.36 4.00 -15.77
N ILE A 69 -3.30 4.63 -15.05
CA ILE A 69 -4.18 5.67 -15.62
C ILE A 69 -3.35 6.84 -16.17
N LYS A 70 -2.35 7.30 -15.39
CA LYS A 70 -1.50 8.43 -15.75
C LYS A 70 -0.59 8.09 -16.93
N GLU A 71 0.00 6.89 -16.92
CA GLU A 71 0.95 6.48 -17.93
C GLU A 71 0.26 6.13 -19.26
N ASN A 72 -0.97 5.62 -19.20
CA ASN A 72 -1.83 5.45 -20.38
C ASN A 72 -2.08 6.80 -21.09
N ARG A 73 -2.29 7.89 -20.33
CA ARG A 73 -2.43 9.25 -20.91
C ARG A 73 -1.15 9.78 -21.56
N HIS A 74 0.01 9.22 -21.21
CA HIS A 74 1.31 9.61 -21.74
C HIS A 74 1.97 8.53 -22.62
N ALA A 75 1.21 7.51 -23.01
CA ALA A 75 1.64 6.39 -23.84
C ALA A 75 2.96 5.73 -23.37
N PHE A 76 3.16 5.61 -22.05
CA PHE A 76 4.33 4.91 -21.49
C PHE A 76 5.71 5.51 -21.84
N ASN A 77 5.76 6.77 -22.28
CA ASN A 77 6.99 7.42 -22.70
C ASN A 77 7.78 8.10 -21.57
N ARG A 78 7.29 8.09 -20.32
CA ARG A 78 7.93 8.81 -19.22
C ARG A 78 8.89 7.88 -18.45
N LYS A 79 10.19 8.21 -18.45
CA LYS A 79 11.24 7.44 -17.73
C LYS A 79 11.16 7.54 -16.19
N LEU A 80 10.79 8.70 -15.66
CA LEU A 80 10.73 8.98 -14.21
C LEU A 80 9.66 8.21 -13.42
N PRO A 81 8.39 8.09 -13.89
CA PRO A 81 7.35 7.45 -13.11
C PRO A 81 7.55 5.93 -12.96
N LEU A 82 8.21 5.25 -13.91
CA LEU A 82 8.55 3.83 -13.79
C LEU A 82 9.54 3.57 -12.63
N SER A 83 10.56 4.41 -12.47
CA SER A 83 11.58 4.23 -11.43
C SER A 83 11.02 4.45 -10.04
N VAL A 84 10.20 5.49 -9.85
CA VAL A 84 9.51 5.75 -8.58
C VAL A 84 8.56 4.60 -8.25
N PHE A 85 7.84 4.08 -9.26
CA PHE A 85 6.95 2.94 -9.11
C PHE A 85 7.69 1.66 -8.72
N LEU A 86 8.82 1.36 -9.37
CA LEU A 86 9.67 0.21 -9.04
C LEU A 86 10.27 0.31 -7.64
N ILE A 87 10.67 1.50 -7.19
CA ILE A 87 11.21 1.70 -5.84
C ILE A 87 10.11 1.52 -4.78
N LEU A 88 8.90 2.05 -5.02
CA LEU A 88 7.75 1.86 -4.12
C LEU A 88 7.31 0.39 -4.08
N GLY A 89 7.24 -0.27 -5.23
CA GLY A 89 6.93 -1.70 -5.33
C GLY A 89 8.01 -2.58 -4.68
N PHE A 90 9.29 -2.23 -4.82
CA PHE A 90 10.39 -2.94 -4.18
C PHE A 90 10.39 -2.73 -2.66
N GLY A 91 10.22 -1.49 -2.20
CA GLY A 91 10.08 -1.17 -0.77
C GLY A 91 8.92 -1.93 -0.12
N PHE A 92 7.81 -2.10 -0.85
CA PHE A 92 6.72 -2.95 -0.41
C PHE A 92 7.10 -4.43 -0.28
N ASN A 93 7.77 -4.99 -1.29
CA ASN A 93 8.22 -6.38 -1.25
C ASN A 93 9.18 -6.62 -0.07
N VAL A 94 10.05 -5.65 0.25
CA VAL A 94 10.93 -5.71 1.42
C VAL A 94 10.13 -5.66 2.72
N LEU A 95 9.09 -4.82 2.81
CA LEU A 95 8.18 -4.78 3.96
C LEU A 95 7.44 -6.11 4.14
N LEU A 96 6.91 -6.70 3.06
CA LEU A 96 6.29 -8.03 3.08
C LEU A 96 7.27 -9.13 3.51
N PHE A 97 8.52 -9.09 3.04
CA PHE A 97 9.55 -10.05 3.45
C PHE A 97 9.93 -9.89 4.92
N ARG A 98 9.93 -8.64 5.43
CA ARG A 98 10.21 -8.36 6.84
C ARG A 98 9.05 -8.73 7.76
N THR A 99 7.81 -8.77 7.26
CA THR A 99 6.68 -9.41 7.94
C THR A 99 6.62 -10.93 7.69
N GLY A 100 7.47 -11.47 6.81
CA GLY A 100 7.68 -12.89 6.55
C GLY A 100 7.96 -13.81 7.77
N PRO A 101 8.52 -13.36 8.91
CA PRO A 101 8.54 -14.16 10.14
C PRO A 101 7.15 -14.53 10.67
N ILE A 102 6.07 -13.91 10.15
CA ILE A 102 4.69 -14.31 10.44
C ILE A 102 4.30 -15.58 9.66
N ALA A 103 4.92 -15.86 8.51
CA ALA A 103 4.73 -17.14 7.81
C ALA A 103 5.31 -18.33 8.61
N THR A 104 6.35 -18.10 9.42
CA THR A 104 6.81 -19.10 10.40
C THR A 104 5.87 -19.27 11.59
N PHE A 105 4.98 -18.32 11.86
CA PHE A 105 3.92 -18.44 12.89
C PHE A 105 2.81 -19.42 12.45
N PHE A 106 2.59 -19.57 11.14
CA PHE A 106 1.64 -20.55 10.56
C PHE A 106 2.26 -21.93 10.30
N ASN A 107 3.51 -22.19 10.71
CA ASN A 107 4.10 -23.53 10.69
C ASN A 107 4.16 -24.11 12.12
N PRO A 108 3.13 -24.88 12.56
CA PRO A 108 3.09 -25.46 13.90
C PRO A 108 4.14 -26.57 14.15
N TRP A 109 5.00 -26.89 13.18
CA TRP A 109 5.98 -27.99 13.26
C TRP A 109 7.45 -27.54 13.31
N LYS A 110 7.75 -26.29 13.68
CA LYS A 110 9.09 -25.91 14.14
C LYS A 110 9.12 -25.84 15.68
N SER A 111 8.83 -26.97 16.30
CA SER A 111 9.17 -27.27 17.68
C SER A 111 10.38 -28.20 17.65
N GLY A 112 11.53 -27.68 18.08
CA GLY A 112 12.78 -28.39 18.32
C GLY A 112 13.67 -27.50 19.17
#